data_AF-A0AAV7EWF3-F1
#
_entry.id   AF-A0AAV7EWF3-F1
#
_cell.length_a   1.000
_cell.length_b   1.000
_cell.length_c   1.000
_cell.angle_alpha   90.00
_cell.angle_beta   90.00
_cell.angle_gamma   90.00
#
_symmetry.space_group_name_H-M   'P 1'
#
loop_
_entity.id
_entity.type
_entity.pdbx_description
1 polymer ?
#
loop_
_entity_poly.entity_id
_entity_poly.type
_entity_poly.pdbx_seq_one_letter_code
_entity_poly.pdbx_strand_id
1 'polypeptide(L)'
;MSYYLGNPLTKQWIELPGREKKSWSTVPTAALAFDPSSASIHFKVVLFNSPRIRRGKPYKIEIFSSETWQWVLEESTGEVPNASLSNEPWSVYLNGVLYKISSAQSLLCLEIEERRFSSLKLPELITDRRRRPRAKMRILRGIDGCLHFIRDHERTRILVWMLEDLSTGK
;
A
#
# COMPACT_ATOMS: atom_id res chain seq x y z
N MET A 1 14.55 -3.97 15.62
CA MET A 1 14.34 -2.81 14.74
C MET A 1 13.07 -2.14 15.20
N SER A 2 13.17 -0.88 15.62
CA SER A 2 12.07 -0.09 16.17
C SER A 2 11.34 0.70 15.07
N TYR A 3 10.07 1.02 15.31
CA TYR A 3 9.26 1.88 14.46
C TYR A 3 8.78 3.07 15.28
N TYR A 4 8.66 4.23 14.62
CA TYR A 4 8.25 5.46 15.28
C TYR A 4 7.09 6.07 14.50
N LEU A 5 6.06 6.50 15.23
CA LEU A 5 5.05 7.40 14.72
C LEU A 5 5.49 8.84 15.02
N GLY A 6 5.65 9.65 13.99
CA GLY A 6 6.06 11.05 14.13
C GLY A 6 4.91 11.99 13.83
N ASN A 7 4.67 12.96 14.71
CA ASN A 7 3.89 14.14 14.39
C ASN A 7 4.85 15.26 13.93
N PRO A 8 4.89 15.57 12.62
CA PRO A 8 5.84 16.56 12.10
C PRO A 8 5.53 17.98 12.57
N LEU A 9 4.27 18.28 12.92
CA LEU A 9 3.86 19.59 13.40
C LEU A 9 4.34 19.83 14.83
N THR A 10 4.14 18.86 15.73
CA THR A 10 4.55 18.97 17.13
C THR A 10 5.99 18.53 17.39
N LYS A 11 6.65 17.91 16.39
CA LYS A 11 7.99 17.30 16.49
C LYS A 11 8.08 16.19 17.55
N GLN A 12 6.95 15.61 17.91
CA GLN A 12 6.88 14.50 18.86
C GLN A 12 6.94 13.17 18.13
N TRP A 13 7.56 12.18 18.79
CA TRP A 13 7.72 10.83 18.28
C TRP A 13 7.27 9.84 19.34
N ILE A 14 6.52 8.83 18.91
CA ILE A 14 6.10 7.72 19.76
C ILE A 14 6.75 6.46 19.19
N GLU A 15 7.50 5.75 20.02
CA GLU A 15 8.00 4.42 19.66
C GLU A 15 6.85 3.42 19.70
N LEU A 16 6.66 2.71 18.59
CA LEU A 16 5.72 1.58 18.55
C LEU A 16 6.33 0.40 19.32
N PRO A 17 5.49 -0.47 19.92
CA PRO A 17 5.95 -1.65 20.63
C PRO A 17 6.96 -2.46 19.82
N GLY A 18 7.94 -3.01 20.55
CA GLY A 18 8.86 -3.97 19.97
C GLY A 18 8.10 -5.16 19.38
N ARG A 19 8.57 -5.63 18.23
CA ARG A 19 8.10 -6.86 17.61
C ARG A 19 9.11 -7.98 17.85
N GLU A 20 8.64 -9.21 17.75
CA GLU A 20 9.52 -10.37 17.73
C GLU A 20 10.54 -10.25 16.59
N LYS A 21 11.82 -10.48 16.92
CA LYS A 21 12.90 -10.47 15.93
C LYS A 21 12.75 -11.69 15.03
N LYS A 22 12.16 -11.48 13.86
CA LYS A 22 12.10 -12.52 12.83
C LYS A 22 13.27 -12.36 11.87
N SER A 23 13.79 -13.51 11.42
CA SER A 23 14.82 -13.61 10.39
C SER A 23 14.22 -13.24 9.02
N TRP A 24 13.98 -11.95 8.81
CA TRP A 24 13.60 -11.44 7.50
C TRP A 24 14.88 -11.09 6.75
N SER A 25 14.99 -11.58 5.51
CA SER A 25 16.16 -11.32 4.65
C SER A 25 16.22 -9.90 4.13
N THR A 26 15.16 -9.11 4.30
CA THR A 26 15.05 -7.74 3.82
C THR A 26 14.32 -6.85 4.81
N VAL A 27 14.68 -5.55 4.81
CA VAL A 27 13.94 -4.53 5.56
C VAL A 27 12.51 -4.44 5.01
N PRO A 28 11.48 -4.63 5.82
CA PRO A 28 10.09 -4.55 5.37
C PRO A 28 9.72 -3.12 4.99
N THR A 29 8.88 -2.97 3.97
CA THR A 29 8.23 -1.69 3.66
C THR A 29 7.02 -1.51 4.56
N ALA A 30 6.80 -0.28 5.06
CA ALA A 30 5.68 0.05 5.92
C ALA A 30 4.64 0.88 5.16
N ALA A 31 3.38 0.71 5.55
CA ALA A 31 2.25 1.50 5.08
C ALA A 31 1.35 1.87 6.26
N LEU A 32 0.86 3.11 6.26
CA LEU A 32 -0.09 3.59 7.26
C LEU A 32 -1.52 3.42 6.73
N ALA A 33 -2.36 2.76 7.51
CA ALA A 33 -3.78 2.66 7.28
C ALA A 33 -4.51 3.53 8.29
N PHE A 34 -4.86 4.73 7.83
CA PHE A 34 -5.54 5.74 8.63
C PHE A 34 -6.48 6.51 7.71
N ASP A 35 -7.74 6.59 8.10
CA ASP A 35 -8.73 7.44 7.44
C ASP A 35 -8.96 8.69 8.29
N PRO A 36 -8.45 9.86 7.87
CA PRO A 36 -8.62 11.09 8.63
C PRO A 36 -10.07 11.61 8.64
N SER A 37 -10.94 11.08 7.78
CA SER A 37 -12.37 11.44 7.73
C SER A 37 -13.24 10.57 8.63
N SER A 38 -12.70 9.44 9.12
CA SER A 38 -13.39 8.55 10.04
C SER A 38 -13.54 9.20 11.43
N ALA A 39 -14.62 8.84 12.12
CA ALA A 39 -14.80 9.20 13.53
C ALA A 39 -13.79 8.49 14.46
N SER A 40 -13.15 7.41 13.99
CA SER A 40 -12.15 6.67 14.74
C SER A 40 -10.77 7.32 14.60
N ILE A 41 -10.10 7.53 15.73
CA ILE A 41 -8.70 7.96 15.78
C ILE A 41 -7.71 6.80 15.58
N HIS A 42 -8.22 5.57 15.51
CA HIS A 42 -7.38 4.40 15.42
C HIS A 42 -6.80 4.23 14.02
N PHE A 43 -5.50 4.00 13.97
CA PHE A 43 -4.76 3.64 12.78
C PHE A 43 -4.18 2.23 12.90
N LYS A 44 -3.85 1.65 11.75
CA LYS A 44 -3.06 0.43 11.64
C LYS A 44 -1.77 0.69 10.86
N VAL A 45 -0.70 -0.04 11.17
CA VAL A 45 0.54 -0.03 10.36
C VAL A 45 0.74 -1.40 9.76
N VAL A 46 0.83 -1.47 8.45
CA VAL A 46 1.04 -2.72 7.71
C VAL A 46 2.49 -2.82 7.27
N LEU A 47 3.14 -3.92 7.62
CA LEU A 47 4.49 -4.23 7.20
C LEU A 47 4.49 -5.37 6.19
N PHE A 48 5.13 -5.09 5.06
CA PHE A 48 5.33 -6.04 3.98
C PHE A 48 6.71 -6.70 4.15
N ASN A 49 6.72 -7.94 4.65
CA ASN A 49 7.93 -8.64 5.07
C ASN A 49 8.81 -9.16 3.93
N SER A 50 8.31 -9.18 2.69
CA SER A 50 9.10 -9.57 1.51
C SER A 50 8.80 -8.65 0.33
N PRO A 51 9.81 -8.12 -0.37
CA PRO A 51 9.58 -7.34 -1.58
C PRO A 51 9.02 -8.20 -2.73
N ARG A 52 8.96 -9.53 -2.58
CA ARG A 52 8.43 -10.46 -3.58
C ARG A 52 7.23 -11.20 -3.04
N ILE A 53 6.12 -11.06 -3.74
CA ILE A 53 4.88 -11.79 -3.57
C ILE A 53 4.90 -12.91 -4.62
N ARG A 54 4.85 -14.17 -4.18
CA ARG A 54 4.91 -15.33 -5.07
C ARG A 54 3.51 -15.92 -5.22
N ARG A 55 3.06 -16.08 -6.46
CA ARG A 55 1.78 -16.73 -6.77
C ARG A 55 1.69 -18.10 -6.11
N GLY A 56 0.53 -18.41 -5.54
CA GLY A 56 0.23 -19.70 -4.93
C GLY A 56 0.88 -19.91 -3.55
N LYS A 57 1.49 -18.88 -2.96
CA LYS A 57 1.97 -18.92 -1.58
C LYS A 57 1.32 -17.80 -0.77
N PRO A 58 0.86 -18.08 0.46
CA PRO A 58 0.46 -17.02 1.36
C PRO A 58 1.60 -16.04 1.58
N TYR A 59 1.29 -14.76 1.51
CA TYR A 59 2.19 -13.66 1.74
C TYR A 59 2.07 -13.20 3.19
N LYS A 60 3.20 -13.12 3.89
CA LYS A 60 3.23 -12.77 5.32
C LYS A 60 3.27 -11.26 5.50
N ILE A 61 2.33 -10.75 6.30
CA ILE A 61 2.28 -9.35 6.73
C ILE A 61 2.27 -9.26 8.25
N GLU A 62 2.83 -8.18 8.78
CA GLU A 62 2.64 -7.82 10.20
C GLU A 62 1.76 -6.58 10.25
N ILE A 63 0.71 -6.63 11.06
CA ILE A 63 -0.22 -5.52 11.25
C ILE A 63 -0.14 -5.07 12.69
N PHE A 64 0.22 -3.80 12.90
CA PHE A 64 0.05 -3.12 14.16
C PHE A 64 -1.34 -2.50 14.23
N SER A 65 -2.02 -2.62 15.37
CA SER A 65 -3.23 -1.85 15.67
C SER A 65 -2.95 -0.87 16.81
N SER A 66 -3.28 0.40 16.60
CA SER A 66 -3.23 1.42 17.67
C SER A 66 -4.31 1.23 18.74
N GLU A 67 -5.36 0.47 18.45
CA GLU A 67 -6.42 0.15 19.40
C GLU A 67 -5.96 -0.86 20.45
N THR A 68 -5.29 -1.93 20.01
CA THR A 68 -4.78 -2.98 20.90
C THR A 68 -3.32 -2.77 21.31
N TRP A 69 -2.64 -1.83 20.65
CA TRP A 69 -1.20 -1.56 20.81
C TRP A 69 -0.34 -2.82 20.63
N GLN A 70 -0.72 -3.68 19.68
CA GLN A 70 -0.07 -4.97 19.44
C GLN A 70 0.21 -5.19 17.96
N TRP A 71 1.27 -5.96 17.70
CA TRP A 71 1.60 -6.50 16.38
C TRP A 71 1.00 -7.89 16.23
N VAL A 72 0.36 -8.15 15.11
CA VAL A 72 -0.14 -9.48 14.74
C VAL A 72 0.52 -9.89 13.42
N LEU A 73 1.12 -11.08 13.41
CA LEU A 73 1.62 -11.69 12.18
C LEU A 73 0.50 -12.48 11.54
N GLU A 74 0.22 -12.17 10.29
CA GLU A 74 -0.86 -12.79 9.54
C GLU A 74 -0.38 -13.26 8.17
N GLU A 75 -1.07 -14.25 7.64
CA GLU A 75 -0.90 -14.72 6.27
C GLU A 75 -2.03 -14.16 5.39
N SER A 76 -1.68 -13.72 4.19
CA SER A 76 -2.65 -13.22 3.22
C SER A 76 -3.62 -14.30 2.77
N THR A 77 -4.87 -13.91 2.58
CA THR A 77 -5.86 -14.70 1.85
C THR A 77 -6.09 -14.12 0.44
N GLY A 78 -6.87 -14.82 -0.39
CA GLY A 78 -7.25 -14.35 -1.73
C GLY A 78 -6.24 -14.69 -2.83
N GLU A 79 -6.42 -14.07 -4.00
CA GLU A 79 -5.54 -14.29 -5.14
C GLU A 79 -4.27 -13.47 -4.96
N VAL A 80 -3.22 -14.13 -4.48
CA VAL A 80 -1.91 -13.54 -4.29
C VAL A 80 -1.23 -13.37 -5.67
N PRO A 81 -1.09 -12.14 -6.20
CA PRO A 81 -0.51 -11.93 -7.52
C PRO A 81 0.98 -12.26 -7.52
N ASN A 82 1.54 -12.66 -8.67
CA ASN A 82 2.99 -12.66 -8.82
C ASN A 82 3.46 -11.22 -8.99
N ALA A 83 3.98 -10.62 -7.93
CA ALA A 83 4.31 -9.21 -7.91
C ALA A 83 5.60 -8.96 -7.11
N SER A 84 6.35 -7.93 -7.49
CA SER A 84 7.34 -7.37 -6.59
C SER A 84 6.82 -6.03 -6.10
N LEU A 85 6.84 -5.84 -4.79
CA LEU A 85 6.48 -4.57 -4.18
C LEU A 85 7.55 -3.55 -4.54
N SER A 86 7.11 -2.36 -4.91
CA SER A 86 8.03 -1.24 -5.00
C SER A 86 8.58 -0.94 -3.61
N ASN A 87 9.90 -0.69 -3.53
CA ASN A 87 10.53 -0.18 -2.30
C ASN A 87 10.06 1.24 -1.97
N GLU A 88 9.37 1.88 -2.89
CA GLU A 88 8.83 3.23 -2.71
C GLU A 88 7.70 3.22 -1.67
N PRO A 89 7.64 4.24 -0.80
CA PRO A 89 6.69 4.30 0.31
C PRO A 89 5.25 4.59 -0.12
N TRP A 90 4.99 4.77 -1.43
CA TRP A 90 3.67 5.16 -1.93
C TRP A 90 2.63 4.08 -1.68
N SER A 91 1.81 4.32 -0.67
CA SER A 91 0.61 3.56 -0.36
C SER A 91 -0.48 4.53 0.07
N VAL A 92 -1.72 4.16 -0.20
CA VAL A 92 -2.90 4.94 0.19
C VAL A 92 -3.89 3.99 0.81
N TYR A 93 -4.42 4.38 1.96
CA TYR A 93 -5.57 3.73 2.56
C TYR A 93 -6.83 4.51 2.16
N LEU A 94 -7.82 3.79 1.65
CA LEU A 94 -9.11 4.34 1.23
C LEU A 94 -10.17 3.26 1.39
N ASN A 95 -11.27 3.58 2.08
CA ASN A 95 -12.44 2.72 2.26
C ASN A 95 -12.13 1.27 2.70
N GLY A 96 -11.24 1.09 3.68
CA GLY A 96 -10.88 -0.26 4.17
C GLY A 96 -9.79 -0.98 3.36
N VAL A 97 -9.40 -0.41 2.22
CA VAL A 97 -8.43 -1.00 1.30
C VAL A 97 -7.13 -0.21 1.31
N LEU A 98 -6.01 -0.92 1.47
CA LEU A 98 -4.69 -0.39 1.28
C LEU A 98 -4.20 -0.66 -0.14
N TYR A 99 -3.96 0.41 -0.88
CA TYR A 99 -3.45 0.38 -2.25
C TYR A 99 -1.94 0.62 -2.26
N LYS A 100 -1.19 -0.23 -2.97
CA LYS A 100 0.26 -0.07 -3.17
C LYS A 100 0.66 -0.42 -4.60
N ILE A 101 1.55 0.36 -5.19
CA ILE A 101 2.05 0.09 -6.54
C ILE A 101 3.08 -1.05 -6.51
N SER A 102 2.92 -2.00 -7.44
CA SER A 102 3.91 -3.04 -7.72
C SER A 102 4.92 -2.58 -8.79
N SER A 103 6.07 -3.25 -8.85
CA SER A 103 7.06 -3.04 -9.91
C SER A 103 6.54 -3.42 -11.30
N ALA A 104 5.49 -4.24 -11.37
CA ALA A 104 4.79 -4.61 -12.59
C ALA A 104 3.76 -3.56 -13.03
N GLN A 105 3.72 -2.39 -12.39
CA GLN A 105 2.76 -1.31 -12.67
C GLN A 105 1.30 -1.76 -12.50
N SER A 106 1.06 -2.72 -11.60
CA SER A 106 -0.27 -3.04 -11.09
C SER A 106 -0.50 -2.38 -9.73
N LEU A 107 -1.76 -2.14 -9.39
CA LEU A 107 -2.15 -1.81 -8.03
C LEU A 107 -2.37 -3.11 -7.27
N LEU A 108 -1.62 -3.27 -6.19
CA LEU A 108 -1.92 -4.25 -5.15
C LEU A 108 -2.97 -3.65 -4.23
N CYS A 109 -4.03 -4.41 -3.97
CA CYS A 109 -5.09 -4.03 -3.06
C CYS A 109 -5.06 -5.01 -1.89
N LEU A 110 -5.04 -4.49 -0.68
CA LEU A 110 -5.13 -5.27 0.56
C LEU A 110 -6.32 -4.77 1.37
N GLU A 111 -7.36 -5.59 1.45
CA GLU A 111 -8.43 -5.39 2.42
C GLU A 111 -7.90 -5.75 3.79
N ILE A 112 -7.72 -4.75 4.66
CA ILE A 112 -6.95 -4.92 5.90
C ILE A 112 -7.68 -5.83 6.87
N GLU A 113 -8.99 -5.64 7.03
CA GLU A 113 -9.81 -6.46 7.93
C GLU A 113 -9.91 -7.89 7.43
N GLU A 114 -10.13 -8.10 6.13
CA GLU A 114 -10.24 -9.45 5.54
C GLU A 114 -8.88 -10.11 5.27
N ARG A 115 -7.78 -9.37 5.45
CA ARG A 115 -6.41 -9.73 5.03
C ARG A 115 -6.33 -10.25 3.59
N ARG A 116 -7.24 -9.77 2.75
CA ARG A 116 -7.45 -10.31 1.41
C ARG A 116 -6.67 -9.50 0.39
N PHE A 117 -5.77 -10.19 -0.30
CA PHE A 117 -5.01 -9.60 -1.40
C PHE A 117 -5.78 -9.76 -2.71
N SER A 118 -5.72 -8.71 -3.51
CA SER A 118 -6.11 -8.73 -4.91
C SER A 118 -5.18 -7.79 -5.70
N SER A 119 -5.32 -7.80 -7.02
CA SER A 119 -4.60 -6.84 -7.85
C SER A 119 -5.45 -6.30 -8.97
N LEU A 120 -5.31 -5.01 -9.21
CA LEU A 120 -5.94 -4.33 -10.33
C LEU A 120 -4.87 -4.01 -11.37
N LYS A 121 -5.10 -4.45 -12.60
CA LYS A 121 -4.29 -4.03 -13.73
C LYS A 121 -4.59 -2.56 -13.99
N LEU A 122 -3.55 -1.73 -13.95
CA LEU A 122 -3.70 -0.37 -14.38
C LEU A 122 -3.96 -0.34 -15.89
N PRO A 123 -4.79 0.59 -16.38
CA PRO A 123 -5.07 0.68 -17.80
C PRO A 123 -3.79 0.79 -18.61
N GLU A 124 -3.70 -0.01 -19.68
CA GLU A 124 -2.59 0.06 -20.60
C GLU A 124 -2.59 1.43 -21.25
N LEU A 125 -1.48 2.14 -21.11
CA LEU A 125 -1.27 3.30 -21.95
C LEU A 125 -1.06 2.81 -23.37
N ILE A 126 -1.67 3.50 -24.32
CA ILE A 126 -1.31 3.40 -25.73
C ILE A 126 0.12 3.93 -25.85
N THR A 127 1.10 3.08 -25.58
CA THR A 127 2.52 3.38 -25.77
C THR A 127 2.96 2.78 -27.09
N ASP A 128 3.75 3.53 -27.86
CA ASP A 128 4.53 2.95 -28.95
C ASP A 128 5.37 1.79 -28.37
N ARG A 129 5.04 0.56 -28.80
CA ARG A 129 5.59 -0.71 -28.29
C ARG A 129 7.12 -0.79 -28.34
N ARG A 130 7.78 0.16 -29.01
CA ARG A 130 9.22 0.23 -29.23
C ARG A 130 10.01 0.82 -28.05
N ARG A 131 9.38 1.49 -27.07
CA ARG A 131 10.08 2.05 -25.91
C ARG A 131 9.54 1.46 -24.62
N ARG A 132 10.39 0.73 -23.87
CA ARG A 132 10.06 0.34 -22.49
C ARG A 132 9.79 1.62 -21.69
N PRO A 133 8.58 1.84 -21.13
CA PRO A 133 8.30 3.08 -20.44
C PRO A 133 9.18 3.13 -19.18
N ARG A 134 10.10 4.11 -19.12
CA ARG A 134 10.78 4.53 -17.89
C ARG A 134 9.84 5.32 -16.95
N ALA A 135 8.53 5.31 -17.25
CA ALA A 135 7.53 6.07 -16.53
C ALA A 135 7.41 5.55 -15.09
N LYS A 136 7.84 6.38 -14.13
CA LYS A 136 7.66 6.11 -12.71
C LYS A 136 6.28 6.60 -12.30
N MET A 137 5.48 5.70 -11.74
CA MET A 137 4.29 6.08 -11.00
C MET A 137 4.74 6.68 -9.68
N ARG A 138 4.25 7.86 -9.28
CA ARG A 138 4.90 8.63 -8.21
C ARG A 138 3.99 9.11 -7.10
N ILE A 139 2.70 9.33 -7.36
CA ILE A 139 1.80 9.89 -6.35
C ILE A 139 0.52 9.11 -6.42
N LEU A 140 0.15 8.48 -5.29
CA LEU A 140 -1.17 7.95 -5.01
C LEU A 140 -1.81 8.90 -3.98
N ARG A 141 -3.08 9.24 -4.14
CA ARG A 141 -3.84 9.96 -3.11
C ARG A 141 -5.31 9.53 -3.15
N GLY A 142 -5.92 9.36 -1.97
CA GLY A 142 -7.37 9.28 -1.84
C GLY A 142 -7.95 10.68 -1.65
N ILE A 143 -8.94 11.07 -2.46
CA ILE A 143 -9.73 12.29 -2.25
C ILE A 143 -11.17 11.99 -2.65
N ASP A 144 -12.15 12.41 -1.84
CA ASP A 144 -13.58 12.24 -2.10
C ASP A 144 -13.98 10.81 -2.49
N GLY A 145 -13.41 9.80 -1.81
CA GLY A 145 -13.69 8.38 -2.09
C GLY A 145 -13.03 7.85 -3.37
N CYS A 146 -12.23 8.65 -4.07
CA CYS A 146 -11.56 8.29 -5.30
C CYS A 146 -10.05 8.13 -5.09
N LEU A 147 -9.47 7.11 -5.72
CA LEU A 147 -8.02 6.94 -5.76
C LEU A 147 -7.46 7.63 -7.00
N HIS A 148 -6.62 8.64 -6.77
CA HIS A 148 -5.90 9.35 -7.81
C HIS A 148 -4.47 8.88 -7.90
N PHE A 149 -3.96 8.72 -9.12
CA PHE A 149 -2.54 8.52 -9.31
C PHE A 149 -1.94 9.29 -10.48
N ILE A 150 -0.69 9.71 -10.27
CA ILE A 150 0.11 10.44 -11.25
C ILE A 150 1.21 9.55 -11.80
N ARG A 151 1.20 9.41 -13.12
CA ARG A 151 2.29 8.82 -13.87
C ARG A 151 3.07 9.90 -14.62
N ASP A 152 4.37 9.96 -14.36
CA ASP A 152 5.30 10.78 -15.14
C ASP A 152 5.61 10.06 -16.45
N HIS A 153 5.02 10.54 -17.55
CA HIS A 153 5.26 10.02 -18.89
C HIS A 153 6.25 10.93 -19.62
N GLU A 154 7.44 10.39 -19.87
CA GLU A 154 8.47 11.02 -20.70
C GLU A 154 8.84 12.46 -20.27
N ARG A 155 8.75 12.79 -18.97
CA ARG A 155 9.08 14.11 -18.39
C ARG A 155 8.29 15.30 -18.98
N THR A 156 7.27 15.03 -19.80
CA THR A 156 6.54 16.05 -20.57
C THR A 156 5.03 15.94 -20.40
N ARG A 157 4.52 14.81 -19.89
CA ARG A 157 3.09 14.58 -19.69
C ARG A 157 2.82 13.99 -18.31
N ILE A 158 1.83 14.55 -17.65
CA ILE A 158 1.26 14.04 -16.41
C ILE A 158 -0.04 13.35 -16.77
N LEU A 159 -0.15 12.07 -16.45
CA LEU A 159 -1.39 11.33 -16.60
C LEU A 159 -2.02 11.18 -15.22
N VAL A 160 -3.22 11.72 -15.07
CA VAL A 160 -4.03 11.61 -13.86
C VAL A 160 -5.12 10.59 -14.12
N TRP A 161 -5.15 9.57 -13.28
CA TRP A 161 -6.19 8.54 -13.29
C TRP A 161 -7.01 8.65 -12.03
N MET A 162 -8.29 8.31 -12.13
CA MET A 162 -9.23 8.23 -11.03
C MET A 162 -9.82 6.83 -11.02
N LEU A 163 -9.75 6.15 -9.88
CA LEU A 163 -10.51 4.94 -9.61
C LEU A 163 -11.61 5.32 -8.62
N GLU A 164 -12.84 5.32 -9.09
CA GLU A 164 -14.04 5.47 -8.27
C GLU A 164 -14.33 4.12 -7.58
N ASP A 165 -14.52 4.16 -6.26
CA ASP A 165 -14.95 2.98 -5.53
C ASP A 165 -16.46 2.76 -5.76
N LEU A 166 -16.78 1.72 -6.54
CA LEU A 166 -18.17 1.37 -6.91
C LEU A 166 -19.04 0.96 -5.71
N SER A 167 -18.49 0.92 -4.49
CA SER A 167 -19.26 0.75 -3.25
C SER A 167 -20.20 1.92 -2.95
N THR A 168 -20.06 3.06 -3.65
CA THR A 168 -20.99 4.19 -3.62
C THR A 168 -22.00 4.16 -4.78
N GLY A 169 -22.59 2.99 -5.03
CA GLY A 169 -23.84 2.92 -5.79
C GLY A 169 -24.97 3.52 -4.95
N LYS A 170 -25.49 4.68 -5.38
CA LYS A 170 -26.79 5.20 -4.94
C LYS A 170 -27.91 4.20 -5.23
#